data_AF-A0A7W3HAI5-F1
#
_entry.id   AF-A0A7W3HAI5-F1
#
_cell.length_a   1.000
_cell.length_b   1.000
_cell.length_c   1.000
_cell.angle_alpha   90.00
_cell.angle_beta   90.00
_cell.angle_gamma   90.00
#
_symmetry.space_group_name_H-M   'P 1'
#
loop_
_entity.id
_entity.type
_entity.pdbx_description
1 polymer ?
#
loop_
_entity_poly.entity_id
_entity_poly.type
_entity_poly.pdbx_seq_one_letter_code
_entity_poly.pdbx_strand_id
1 'polypeptide(L)'
;MITEKNNVFYCDCGFSWRRGMSGSHNCEDGLRAKLTDMAVQLANAESKCRELAAEVQVVRWACGQVYMKGYNHGHLNTVDGLEYASDTELVERGGETLADFTDPDHCGVAADAILAELRAQGVDASIEHLSKKFEGTGHIGVPVMALEWLAKEIRKGAAQ
;
A
#
# COMPACT_ATOMS: atom_id res chain seq x y z
N MET A 1 -1.55 5.18 -27.30
CA MET A 1 -2.78 5.85 -27.74
C MET A 1 -2.45 7.28 -28.17
N ILE A 2 -3.17 7.80 -29.17
CA ILE A 2 -3.13 9.21 -29.57
C ILE A 2 -4.52 9.77 -29.31
N THR A 3 -4.63 10.87 -28.58
CA THR A 3 -5.90 11.57 -28.34
C THR A 3 -5.89 12.93 -29.03
N GLU A 4 -7.03 13.33 -29.59
CA GLU A 4 -7.20 14.65 -30.20
C GLU A 4 -8.07 15.55 -29.32
N LYS A 5 -7.62 16.79 -29.11
CA LYS A 5 -8.39 17.85 -28.46
C LYS A 5 -8.09 19.18 -29.12
N ASN A 6 -9.13 19.92 -29.53
CA ASN A 6 -8.99 21.27 -30.12
C ASN A 6 -7.98 21.34 -31.29
N ASN A 7 -8.03 20.39 -32.24
CA ASN A 7 -7.09 20.25 -33.37
C ASN A 7 -5.62 20.00 -32.98
N VAL A 8 -5.34 19.58 -31.73
CA VAL A 8 -4.04 19.13 -31.27
C VAL A 8 -4.12 17.63 -30.95
N PHE A 9 -3.19 16.85 -31.50
CA PHE A 9 -3.00 15.44 -31.22
C PHE A 9 -1.94 15.28 -30.12
N TYR A 10 -2.18 14.39 -29.16
CA TYR A 10 -1.30 14.08 -28.04
C TYR A 10 -0.93 12.58 -28.08
N CYS A 11 0.35 12.21 -28.23
CA CYS A 11 0.83 10.83 -27.95
C CYS A 11 0.98 10.68 -26.44
N ASP A 12 0.68 9.47 -25.95
CA ASP A 12 0.97 9.07 -24.57
C ASP A 12 2.43 9.28 -24.15
N CYS A 13 3.39 9.39 -25.06
CA CYS A 13 4.78 9.68 -24.72
C CYS A 13 5.00 11.14 -24.27
N GLY A 14 3.99 12.01 -24.37
CA GLY A 14 4.05 13.43 -24.03
C GLY A 14 4.25 14.36 -25.23
N PHE A 15 4.55 13.83 -26.42
CA PHE A 15 4.64 14.62 -27.64
C PHE A 15 3.26 15.04 -28.15
N SER A 16 3.16 16.25 -28.74
CA SER A 16 1.92 16.73 -29.35
C SER A 16 2.16 17.51 -30.64
N TRP A 17 1.19 17.48 -31.56
CA TRP A 17 1.25 18.21 -32.84
C TRP A 17 -0.12 18.71 -33.27
N ARG A 18 -0.16 19.77 -34.09
CA ARG A 18 -1.41 20.31 -34.64
C ARG A 18 -1.84 19.56 -35.90
N ARG A 19 -3.14 19.50 -36.15
CA ARG A 19 -3.71 18.98 -37.39
C ARG A 19 -3.10 19.67 -38.61
N GLY A 20 -2.65 18.87 -39.59
CA GLY A 20 -1.94 19.35 -40.78
C GLY A 20 -0.43 19.60 -40.60
N MET A 21 0.10 19.55 -39.37
CA MET A 21 1.54 19.53 -39.10
C MET A 21 1.99 18.06 -38.95
N SER A 22 3.09 17.67 -39.59
CA SER A 22 3.70 16.35 -39.35
C SER A 22 4.49 16.35 -38.05
N GLY A 23 4.25 15.36 -37.19
CA GLY A 23 4.97 15.18 -35.92
C GLY A 23 5.65 13.83 -35.84
N SER A 24 6.77 13.65 -36.54
CA SER A 24 7.64 12.49 -36.33
C SER A 24 8.21 12.52 -34.93
N HIS A 25 8.00 11.47 -34.16
CA HIS A 25 8.58 11.29 -32.83
C HIS A 25 8.64 9.80 -32.51
N ASN A 26 9.62 9.40 -31.69
CA ASN A 26 9.67 8.04 -31.16
C ASN A 26 8.89 8.00 -29.85
N CYS A 27 7.74 7.29 -29.81
CA CYS A 27 7.01 7.18 -28.54
C CYS A 27 7.77 6.31 -27.51
N GLU A 28 8.80 5.52 -27.89
CA GLU A 28 9.53 4.62 -26.98
C GLU A 28 10.18 5.35 -25.81
N ASP A 29 10.93 6.43 -26.07
CA ASP A 29 11.70 7.14 -25.02
C ASP A 29 10.78 7.78 -23.98
N GLY A 30 9.72 8.45 -24.42
CA GLY A 30 8.74 9.07 -23.51
C GLY A 30 7.93 8.01 -22.74
N LEU A 31 7.73 6.84 -23.32
CA LEU A 31 7.11 5.70 -22.62
C LEU A 31 8.02 5.12 -21.55
N ARG A 32 9.30 4.90 -21.86
CA ARG A 32 10.31 4.45 -20.89
C ARG A 32 10.42 5.45 -19.73
N ALA A 33 10.45 6.74 -20.02
CA ALA A 33 10.47 7.78 -18.99
C ALA A 33 9.26 7.70 -18.05
N LYS A 34 8.05 7.52 -18.59
CA LYS A 34 6.83 7.36 -17.77
C LYS A 34 6.82 6.07 -16.96
N LEU A 35 7.29 4.96 -17.52
CA LEU A 35 7.41 3.70 -16.79
C LEU A 35 8.38 3.84 -15.61
N THR A 36 9.50 4.52 -15.81
CA THR A 36 10.44 4.83 -14.74
C THR A 36 9.82 5.74 -13.68
N ASP A 37 9.09 6.78 -14.07
CA ASP A 37 8.41 7.68 -13.12
C ASP A 37 7.36 6.93 -12.28
N MET A 38 6.53 6.10 -12.92
CA MET A 38 5.56 5.26 -12.20
C MET A 38 6.24 4.27 -11.25
N ALA A 39 7.37 3.67 -11.65
CA ALA A 39 8.13 2.78 -10.77
C ALA A 39 8.68 3.52 -9.54
N VAL A 40 9.14 4.77 -9.72
CA VAL A 40 9.57 5.64 -8.61
C VAL A 40 8.39 6.00 -7.70
N GLN A 41 7.24 6.36 -8.26
CA GLN A 41 6.04 6.66 -7.49
C GLN A 41 5.57 5.46 -6.67
N LEU A 42 5.61 4.25 -7.26
CA LEU A 42 5.27 3.01 -6.56
C LEU A 42 6.23 2.74 -5.39
N ALA A 43 7.55 2.83 -5.63
CA ALA A 43 8.54 2.65 -4.57
C ALA A 43 8.38 3.65 -3.42
N ASN A 44 8.05 4.90 -3.74
CA ASN A 44 7.77 5.94 -2.75
C ASN A 44 6.50 5.63 -1.94
N ALA A 45 5.43 5.18 -2.60
CA ALA A 45 4.19 4.77 -1.93
C ALA A 45 4.44 3.59 -0.98
N GLU A 46 5.19 2.58 -1.42
CA GLU A 46 5.57 1.45 -0.57
C GLU A 46 6.39 1.87 0.65
N SER A 47 7.29 2.85 0.51
CA SER A 47 8.04 3.38 1.66
C SER A 47 7.12 4.03 2.68
N LYS A 48 6.21 4.90 2.22
CA LYS A 48 5.24 5.56 3.11
C LYS A 48 4.33 4.57 3.81
N CYS A 49 3.92 3.49 3.14
CA CYS A 49 3.14 2.44 3.79
C CYS A 49 3.93 1.70 4.88
N ARG A 50 5.22 1.44 4.67
CA ARG A 50 6.10 0.86 5.71
C ARG A 50 6.26 1.79 6.91
N GLU A 51 6.46 3.08 6.66
CA GLU A 51 6.56 4.11 7.71
C GLU A 51 5.27 4.19 8.52
N LEU A 52 4.11 4.25 7.85
CA LEU A 52 2.81 4.28 8.51
C LEU A 52 2.54 3.01 9.33
N ALA A 53 2.89 1.83 8.80
CA ALA A 53 2.75 0.58 9.55
C ALA A 53 3.58 0.60 10.84
N ALA A 54 4.80 1.13 10.80
CA ALA A 54 5.64 1.29 11.99
C ALA A 54 5.01 2.29 12.99
N GLU A 55 4.51 3.44 12.53
CA GLU A 55 3.82 4.41 13.39
C GLU A 55 2.58 3.82 14.06
N VAL A 56 1.76 3.04 13.34
CA VAL A 56 0.60 2.35 13.90
C VAL A 56 1.00 1.40 15.02
N GLN A 57 2.10 0.67 14.87
CA GLN A 57 2.61 -0.22 15.92
C GLN A 57 3.07 0.57 17.15
N VAL A 58 3.74 1.71 16.95
CA VAL A 58 4.13 2.60 18.06
C VAL A 58 2.90 3.15 18.80
N VAL A 59 1.86 3.55 18.07
CA VAL A 59 0.61 4.04 18.68
C VAL A 59 -0.09 2.92 19.45
N ARG A 60 -0.17 1.70 18.89
CA ARG A 60 -0.73 0.53 19.57
C ARG A 60 0.01 0.24 20.88
N TRP A 61 1.34 0.25 20.84
CA TRP A 61 2.18 0.11 22.03
C TRP A 61 1.85 1.18 23.08
N ALA A 62 1.82 2.45 22.68
CA ALA A 62 1.53 3.56 23.59
C ALA A 62 0.11 3.46 24.20
N CYS A 63 -0.90 3.10 23.41
CA CYS A 63 -2.25 2.85 23.89
C CYS A 63 -2.32 1.70 24.91
N GLY A 64 -1.61 0.60 24.66
CA GLY A 64 -1.50 -0.52 25.60
C GLY A 64 -0.93 -0.06 26.95
N GLN A 65 0.14 0.73 26.94
CA GLN A 65 0.73 1.27 28.17
C GLN A 65 -0.23 2.18 28.95
N VAL A 66 -0.99 3.04 28.27
CA VAL A 66 -1.98 3.92 28.91
C VAL A 66 -3.13 3.13 29.52
N TYR A 67 -3.68 2.15 28.78
CA TYR A 67 -4.72 1.27 29.28
C TYR A 67 -4.25 0.52 30.53
N MET A 68 -3.03 -0.02 30.51
CA MET A 68 -2.45 -0.75 31.64
C MET A 68 -2.25 0.12 32.86
N LYS A 69 -1.65 1.31 32.71
CA LYS A 69 -1.47 2.23 33.83
C LYS A 69 -2.82 2.65 34.42
N GLY A 70 -3.80 2.97 33.58
CA GLY A 70 -5.14 3.39 34.02
C GLY A 70 -5.96 2.27 34.67
N TYR A 71 -5.98 1.08 34.06
CA TYR A 71 -6.71 -0.09 34.55
C TYR A 71 -6.08 -0.63 35.84
N ASN A 72 -4.75 -0.78 35.88
CA ASN A 72 -4.06 -1.26 37.07
C ASN A 72 -4.11 -0.24 38.22
N HIS A 73 -4.04 1.07 37.95
CA HIS A 73 -4.20 2.08 39.00
C HIS A 73 -5.66 2.16 39.49
N GLY A 74 -6.63 2.11 38.57
CA GLY A 74 -8.04 2.32 38.89
C GLY A 74 -8.71 1.05 39.39
N HIS A 75 -8.89 0.06 38.50
CA HIS A 75 -9.77 -1.09 38.74
C HIS A 75 -9.22 -2.03 39.82
N LEU A 76 -7.95 -2.41 39.72
CA LEU A 76 -7.35 -3.35 40.67
C LEU A 76 -7.33 -2.81 42.11
N ASN A 77 -7.09 -1.51 42.29
CA ASN A 77 -7.04 -0.90 43.62
C ASN A 77 -8.44 -0.55 44.19
N THR A 78 -9.36 -0.05 43.36
CA THR A 78 -10.67 0.41 43.84
C THR A 78 -11.77 -0.65 43.80
N VAL A 79 -11.71 -1.60 42.87
CA VAL A 79 -12.72 -2.66 42.72
C VAL A 79 -12.24 -3.96 43.36
N ASP A 80 -11.02 -4.40 43.03
CA ASP A 80 -10.49 -5.68 43.53
C ASP A 80 -9.73 -5.56 44.87
N GLY A 81 -9.49 -4.33 45.34
CA GLY A 81 -8.85 -4.04 46.62
C GLY A 81 -7.38 -4.46 46.71
N LEU A 82 -6.72 -4.66 45.57
CA LEU A 82 -5.31 -5.00 45.50
C LEU A 82 -4.42 -3.78 45.74
N GLU A 83 -3.26 -3.98 46.36
CA GLU A 83 -2.27 -2.92 46.49
C GLU A 83 -1.76 -2.44 45.12
N TYR A 84 -1.33 -1.17 45.07
CA TYR A 84 -0.72 -0.61 43.86
C TYR A 84 0.51 -1.41 43.49
N ALA A 85 0.51 -1.98 42.28
CA ALA A 85 1.69 -2.60 41.71
C ALA A 85 2.82 -1.58 41.56
N SER A 86 4.05 -2.03 41.78
CA SER A 86 5.23 -1.20 41.53
C SER A 86 5.36 -0.85 40.05
N ASP A 87 6.07 0.24 39.72
CA ASP A 87 6.35 0.61 38.31
C ASP A 87 7.00 -0.55 37.53
N THR A 88 7.81 -1.37 38.20
CA THR A 88 8.46 -2.56 37.62
C THR A 88 7.44 -3.66 37.31
N GLU A 89 6.54 -4.00 38.24
CA GLU A 89 5.46 -4.98 38.00
C GLU A 89 4.47 -4.50 36.94
N LEU A 90 4.21 -3.19 36.86
CA LEU A 90 3.37 -2.61 35.82
C LEU A 90 3.98 -2.77 34.43
N VAL A 91 5.31 -2.65 34.31
CA VAL A 91 6.03 -2.90 33.07
C VAL A 91 6.00 -4.38 32.69
N GLU A 92 6.19 -5.29 33.65
CA GLU A 92 6.13 -6.74 33.41
C GLU A 92 4.72 -7.20 32.98
N ARG A 93 3.68 -6.82 33.73
CA ARG A 93 2.29 -7.08 33.37
C ARG A 93 1.91 -6.43 32.04
N GLY A 94 2.44 -5.22 31.79
CA GLY A 94 2.30 -4.51 30.53
C GLY A 94 2.92 -5.28 29.36
N GLY A 95 4.03 -5.98 29.57
CA GLY A 95 4.67 -6.85 28.59
C GLY A 95 3.82 -8.06 28.18
N GLU A 96 3.15 -8.72 29.15
CA GLU A 96 2.26 -9.85 28.88
C GLU A 96 1.00 -9.43 28.11
N THR A 97 0.37 -8.30 28.50
CA THR A 97 -0.81 -7.78 27.77
C THR A 97 -0.41 -7.20 26.40
N LEU A 98 0.78 -6.62 26.29
CA LEU A 98 1.33 -6.18 25.01
C LEU A 98 1.55 -7.36 24.08
N ALA A 99 1.96 -8.54 24.58
CA ALA A 99 2.06 -9.74 23.75
C ALA A 99 0.70 -10.11 23.14
N ASP A 100 -0.42 -10.00 23.87
CA ASP A 100 -1.77 -10.21 23.30
C ASP A 100 -2.15 -9.12 22.27
N PHE A 101 -1.73 -7.87 22.50
CA PHE A 101 -2.00 -6.75 21.61
C PHE A 101 -1.09 -6.66 20.40
N THR A 102 0.07 -7.30 20.41
CA THR A 102 1.08 -7.30 19.33
C THR A 102 1.29 -8.69 18.73
N ASP A 103 0.52 -9.67 19.20
CA ASP A 103 0.41 -11.00 18.63
C ASP A 103 0.22 -10.87 17.11
N PRO A 104 1.17 -11.36 16.28
CA PRO A 104 1.06 -11.32 14.83
C PRO A 104 -0.26 -11.94 14.33
N ASP A 105 -0.80 -12.93 15.07
CA ASP A 105 -2.06 -13.61 14.74
C ASP A 105 -3.30 -12.72 14.97
N HIS A 106 -3.18 -11.62 15.73
CA HIS A 106 -4.28 -10.67 16.04
C HIS A 106 -4.01 -9.21 15.62
N CYS A 107 -2.74 -8.81 15.50
CA CYS A 107 -2.26 -7.43 15.35
C CYS A 107 -1.08 -7.35 14.35
N GLY A 108 -1.38 -7.55 13.07
CA GLY A 108 -0.38 -7.44 12.00
C GLY A 108 -0.99 -7.68 10.64
N VAL A 109 -1.90 -8.66 10.58
CA VAL A 109 -2.67 -9.06 9.41
C VAL A 109 -3.35 -7.91 8.67
N ALA A 110 -3.86 -6.89 9.36
CA ALA A 110 -4.58 -5.80 8.70
C ALA A 110 -3.65 -4.86 7.92
N ALA A 111 -2.48 -4.54 8.47
CA ALA A 111 -1.52 -3.66 7.79
C ALA A 111 -0.88 -4.37 6.60
N ASP A 112 -0.52 -5.64 6.76
CA ASP A 112 0.04 -6.46 5.68
C ASP A 112 -1.00 -6.75 4.59
N ALA A 113 -2.26 -7.01 4.97
CA ALA A 113 -3.36 -7.14 4.01
C ALA A 113 -3.60 -5.83 3.23
N ILE A 114 -3.51 -4.67 3.90
CA ILE A 114 -3.63 -3.36 3.22
C ILE A 114 -2.45 -3.14 2.27
N LEU A 115 -1.22 -3.45 2.68
CA LEU A 115 -0.02 -3.33 1.84
C LEU A 115 -0.10 -4.24 0.61
N ALA A 116 -0.57 -5.48 0.78
CA ALA A 116 -0.78 -6.41 -0.31
C ALA A 116 -1.90 -5.96 -1.26
N GLU A 117 -3.01 -5.46 -0.72
CA GLU A 117 -4.08 -4.91 -1.54
C GLU A 117 -3.61 -3.67 -2.33
N LEU A 118 -2.84 -2.77 -1.73
CA LEU A 118 -2.25 -1.62 -2.44
C LEU A 118 -1.33 -2.06 -3.59
N ARG A 119 -0.48 -3.07 -3.37
CA ARG A 119 0.36 -3.64 -4.42
C ARG A 119 -0.47 -4.27 -5.53
N ALA A 120 -1.52 -5.01 -5.18
CA ALA A 120 -2.42 -5.63 -6.16
C ALA A 120 -3.20 -4.59 -6.98
N GLN A 121 -3.66 -3.50 -6.35
CA GLN A 121 -4.28 -2.37 -7.05
C GLN A 121 -3.31 -1.67 -8.01
N GLY A 122 -2.02 -1.57 -7.67
CA GLY A 122 -0.99 -1.07 -8.59
C GLY A 122 -0.85 -1.94 -9.85
N VAL A 123 -0.98 -3.28 -9.69
CA VAL A 123 -0.99 -4.22 -10.83
C VAL A 123 -2.28 -4.06 -11.65
N ASP A 124 -3.44 -3.91 -11.00
CA ASP A 124 -4.72 -3.68 -11.70
C ASP A 124 -4.71 -2.38 -12.51
N ALA A 125 -4.17 -1.28 -11.95
CA ALA A 125 -4.01 -0.02 -12.66
C ALA A 125 -3.07 -0.16 -13.88
N SER A 126 -2.04 -0.98 -13.77
CA SER A 126 -1.13 -1.30 -14.87
C SER A 126 -1.83 -2.11 -15.97
N ILE A 127 -2.67 -3.09 -15.60
CA ILE A 127 -3.49 -3.87 -16.53
C ILE A 127 -4.46 -2.95 -17.28
N GLU A 128 -5.16 -2.05 -16.57
CA GLU A 128 -6.09 -1.11 -17.19
C GLU A 128 -5.37 -0.19 -18.18
N HIS A 129 -4.20 0.33 -17.80
CA HIS A 129 -3.38 1.17 -18.67
C HIS A 129 -2.95 0.42 -19.94
N LEU A 130 -2.44 -0.81 -19.80
CA LEU A 130 -2.03 -1.64 -20.93
C LEU A 130 -3.21 -1.97 -21.85
N SER A 131 -4.35 -2.33 -21.27
CA SER A 131 -5.57 -2.69 -22.00
C SER A 131 -6.07 -1.54 -22.86
N LYS A 132 -6.14 -0.33 -22.30
CA LYS A 132 -6.49 0.90 -23.04
C LYS A 132 -5.46 1.24 -24.10
N LYS A 133 -4.17 1.11 -23.78
CA LYS A 133 -3.08 1.52 -24.68
C LYS A 133 -3.03 0.70 -25.96
N PHE A 134 -3.29 -0.60 -25.83
CA PHE A 134 -3.17 -1.59 -26.90
C PHE A 134 -4.53 -2.12 -27.36
N GLU A 135 -5.61 -1.40 -27.07
CA GLU A 135 -6.95 -1.71 -27.51
C GLU A 135 -6.96 -1.90 -29.04
N GLY A 136 -7.55 -2.99 -29.52
CA GLY A 136 -7.61 -3.34 -30.94
C GLY A 136 -6.35 -3.99 -31.55
N THR A 137 -5.26 -4.17 -30.78
CA THR A 137 -4.03 -4.80 -31.32
C THR A 137 -4.01 -6.33 -31.21
N GLY A 138 -4.88 -6.94 -30.41
CA GLY A 138 -5.01 -8.41 -30.27
C GLY A 138 -3.85 -9.13 -29.57
N HIS A 139 -2.76 -8.44 -29.21
CA HIS A 139 -1.49 -9.08 -28.77
C HIS A 139 -1.19 -8.99 -27.27
N ILE A 140 -2.09 -8.44 -26.44
CA ILE A 140 -1.81 -8.23 -25.00
C ILE A 140 -2.41 -9.27 -24.06
N GLY A 141 -3.16 -10.26 -24.58
CA GLY A 141 -3.92 -11.20 -23.76
C GLY A 141 -3.05 -12.00 -22.78
N VAL A 142 -1.93 -12.58 -23.26
CA VAL A 142 -1.04 -13.37 -22.40
C VAL A 142 -0.35 -12.53 -21.32
N PRO A 143 0.24 -11.35 -21.63
CA PRO A 143 0.77 -10.44 -20.60
C PRO A 143 -0.28 -9.98 -19.58
N VAL A 144 -1.51 -9.65 -20.01
CA VAL A 144 -2.59 -9.24 -19.11
C VAL A 144 -2.97 -10.39 -18.17
N MET A 145 -3.15 -11.60 -18.69
CA MET A 145 -3.45 -12.78 -17.85
C MET A 145 -2.37 -13.06 -16.80
N ALA A 146 -1.08 -12.87 -17.15
CA ALA A 146 0.01 -13.04 -16.20
C ALA A 146 -0.04 -12.00 -15.07
N LEU A 147 -0.37 -10.75 -15.39
CA LEU A 147 -0.54 -9.68 -14.40
C LEU A 147 -1.78 -9.89 -13.53
N GLU A 148 -2.90 -10.35 -14.11
CA GLU A 148 -4.12 -10.70 -13.36
C GLU A 148 -3.83 -11.82 -12.34
N TRP A 149 -3.00 -12.79 -12.73
CA TRP A 149 -2.58 -13.86 -11.85
C TRP A 149 -1.66 -13.35 -10.73
N LEU A 150 -0.67 -12.51 -11.06
CA LEU A 150 0.20 -11.86 -10.07
C LEU A 150 -0.60 -11.04 -9.04
N ALA A 151 -1.59 -10.26 -9.49
CA ALA A 151 -2.46 -9.49 -8.59
C ALA A 151 -3.26 -10.40 -7.64
N LYS A 152 -3.65 -11.60 -8.08
CA LYS A 152 -4.31 -12.59 -7.22
C LYS A 152 -3.34 -13.24 -6.24
N GLU A 153 -2.11 -13.54 -6.65
CA GLU A 153 -1.10 -14.09 -5.74
C GLU A 153 -0.73 -13.10 -4.63
N ILE A 154 -0.51 -11.83 -4.96
CA ILE A 154 -0.19 -10.79 -3.97
C ILE A 154 -1.27 -10.71 -2.89
N ARG A 155 -2.55 -10.74 -3.29
CA ARG A 155 -3.68 -10.72 -2.33
C ARG A 155 -3.74 -11.97 -1.45
N LYS A 156 -3.39 -13.14 -2.00
CA LYS A 156 -3.42 -14.41 -1.26
C LYS A 156 -2.23 -14.57 -0.31
N GLY A 157 -1.05 -14.09 -0.69
CA GLY A 157 0.17 -14.18 0.12
C GLY A 157 0.16 -13.33 1.39
N ALA A 158 -0.82 -12.45 1.57
CA ALA A 158 -1.00 -11.64 2.79
C ALA A 158 -2.03 -12.23 3.77
N ALA A 159 -2.63 -13.37 3.44
CA ALA A 159 -3.57 -14.09 4.29
C ALA A 159 -2.93 -15.29 5.01
N GLN A 160 -1.59 -15.36 5.05
CA GLN A 160 -0.80 -16.38 5.74
C GLN A 160 -0.02 -15.79 6.90
#